data_AF-A0AAN4YW76-F1
#
_entry.id   AF-A0AAN4YW76-F1
#
_cell.length_a   1.000
_cell.length_b   1.000
_cell.length_c   1.000
_cell.angle_alpha   90.00
_cell.angle_beta   90.00
_cell.angle_gamma   90.00
#
_symmetry.space_group_name_H-M   'P 1'
#
loop_
_entity.id
_entity.type
_entity.pdbx_description
1 polymer ?
#
loop_
_entity_poly.entity_id
_entity_poly.type
_entity_poly.pdbx_seq_one_letter_code
_entity_poly.pdbx_strand_id
1 'polypeptide(L)'
;MEGKATELLAVLKNNNLAIDVKVSHLLSIKSDIKQKNVPDNAVHLIFESLRLAITSHHAALYAAGFSTFGHFLKRLFIQDQAHIVSAYARHFCPVLLERLGDHKERVRAQAAQIFTDLWPAASADVEHYVLEVALTGKNPKAKETSLIWLSNVC
;
A
#
# COMPACT_ATOMS: atom_id res chain seq x y z
N MET A 1 -14.27 4.09 -14.05
CA MET A 1 -13.30 3.57 -13.06
C MET A 1 -13.98 3.32 -11.72
N GLU A 2 -14.80 4.24 -11.23
CA GLU A 2 -15.62 4.09 -10.01
C GLU A 2 -16.41 2.77 -9.90
N GLY A 3 -17.18 2.39 -10.92
CA GLY A 3 -17.94 1.13 -10.90
C GLY A 3 -17.07 -0.11 -10.68
N LYS A 4 -15.89 -0.16 -11.34
CA LYS A 4 -14.92 -1.24 -11.13
C LYS A 4 -14.27 -1.20 -9.74
N ALA A 5 -14.03 -0.01 -9.18
CA ALA A 5 -13.47 0.13 -7.84
C ALA A 5 -14.46 -0.34 -6.77
N THR A 6 -15.75 -0.05 -6.96
CA THR A 6 -16.84 -0.54 -6.11
C THR A 6 -16.95 -2.06 -6.17
N GLU A 7 -16.91 -2.62 -7.39
CA GLU A 7 -16.92 -4.07 -7.62
C GLU A 7 -15.70 -4.75 -6.97
N LEU A 8 -14.49 -4.19 -7.15
CA LEU A 8 -13.27 -4.71 -6.54
C LEU A 8 -13.41 -4.79 -5.01
N LEU A 9 -13.93 -3.74 -4.38
CA LEU A 9 -14.13 -3.72 -2.93
C LEU A 9 -15.10 -4.82 -2.48
N ALA A 10 -16.20 -5.02 -3.21
CA ALA A 10 -17.16 -6.09 -2.94
C ALA A 10 -16.54 -7.49 -3.11
N VAL A 11 -15.75 -7.69 -4.17
CA VAL A 11 -15.04 -8.95 -4.45
C VAL A 11 -14.02 -9.27 -3.36
N LEU A 12 -13.26 -8.27 -2.89
CA LEU A 12 -12.25 -8.47 -1.85
C LEU A 12 -12.87 -8.82 -0.50
N LYS A 13 -13.99 -8.16 -0.14
CA LYS A 13 -14.76 -8.44 1.09
C LYS A 13 -15.45 -9.81 1.08
N ASN A 14 -15.72 -10.37 -0.09
CA ASN A 14 -16.37 -11.66 -0.21
C ASN A 14 -15.38 -12.80 0.06
N ASN A 15 -15.51 -13.47 1.20
CA ASN A 15 -14.63 -14.59 1.58
C ASN A 15 -14.87 -15.89 0.80
N ASN A 16 -15.99 -15.98 0.07
CA ASN A 16 -16.36 -17.18 -0.68
C ASN A 16 -15.77 -17.21 -2.11
N LEU A 17 -15.17 -16.11 -2.57
CA LEU A 17 -14.57 -16.02 -3.89
C LEU A 17 -13.12 -16.54 -3.88
N ALA A 18 -12.76 -17.26 -4.94
CA ALA A 18 -11.40 -17.73 -5.17
C ALA A 18 -10.40 -16.57 -5.21
N ILE A 19 -9.20 -16.79 -4.66
CA ILE A 19 -8.16 -15.77 -4.59
C ILE A 19 -7.73 -15.29 -5.98
N ASP A 20 -7.69 -16.18 -6.96
CA ASP A 20 -7.32 -15.82 -8.34
C ASP A 20 -8.31 -14.83 -8.96
N VAL A 21 -9.60 -14.94 -8.62
CA VAL A 21 -10.62 -13.97 -9.03
C VAL A 21 -10.31 -12.61 -8.40
N LYS A 22 -10.07 -12.58 -7.08
CA LYS A 22 -9.71 -11.34 -6.36
C LYS A 22 -8.47 -10.66 -6.96
N VAL A 23 -7.43 -11.44 -7.26
CA VAL A 23 -6.19 -10.96 -7.89
C VAL A 23 -6.47 -10.42 -9.29
N SER A 24 -7.29 -11.11 -10.09
CA SER A 24 -7.66 -10.66 -11.44
C SER A 24 -8.35 -9.29 -11.43
N HIS A 25 -9.34 -9.09 -10.56
CA HIS A 25 -10.01 -7.79 -10.41
C HIS A 25 -9.03 -6.69 -9.97
N LEU A 26 -8.11 -6.99 -9.06
CA LEU A 26 -7.12 -6.04 -8.59
C LEU A 26 -6.12 -5.65 -9.70
N LEU A 27 -5.67 -6.61 -10.50
CA LEU A 27 -4.79 -6.36 -11.65
C LEU A 27 -5.49 -5.60 -12.78
N SER A 28 -6.79 -5.81 -12.96
CA SER A 28 -7.61 -5.03 -13.89
C SER A 28 -7.63 -3.56 -13.49
N ILE A 29 -7.86 -3.25 -12.20
CA ILE A 29 -7.78 -1.87 -11.68
C ILE A 29 -6.36 -1.29 -11.83
N LYS A 30 -5.31 -2.06 -11.52
CA LYS A 30 -3.92 -1.63 -11.75
C LYS A 30 -3.68 -1.21 -13.20
N SER A 31 -4.20 -1.98 -14.16
CA SER A 31 -4.06 -1.64 -15.59
C SER A 31 -4.74 -0.31 -15.91
N ASP A 32 -5.96 -0.10 -15.41
CA ASP A 32 -6.67 1.17 -15.60
C ASP A 32 -5.91 2.35 -14.95
N ILE A 33 -5.34 2.19 -13.74
CA ILE A 33 -4.50 3.23 -13.08
C ILE A 33 -3.28 3.58 -13.94
N LYS A 34 -2.68 2.59 -14.61
CA LYS A 34 -1.53 2.82 -15.51
C LYS A 34 -1.89 3.55 -16.81
N GLN A 35 -3.15 3.47 -17.26
CA GLN A 35 -3.57 4.03 -18.54
C GLN A 35 -4.38 5.32 -18.40
N LYS A 36 -5.10 5.50 -17.29
CA LYS A 36 -6.09 6.55 -17.10
C LYS A 36 -5.85 7.31 -15.80
N ASN A 37 -6.35 8.53 -15.76
CA ASN A 37 -6.44 9.32 -14.55
C ASN A 37 -7.45 8.69 -13.59
N VAL A 38 -7.14 8.70 -12.29
CA VAL A 38 -8.05 8.18 -11.27
C VAL A 38 -9.02 9.31 -10.90
N PRO A 39 -10.33 9.08 -10.99
CA PRO A 39 -11.33 10.05 -10.53
C PRO A 39 -11.46 9.99 -9.00
N ASP A 40 -11.71 11.14 -8.38
CA ASP A 40 -11.68 11.32 -6.92
C ASP A 40 -12.64 10.37 -6.18
N ASN A 41 -13.81 10.10 -6.77
CA ASN A 41 -14.79 9.16 -6.23
C ASN A 41 -14.29 7.70 -6.15
N ALA A 42 -13.34 7.31 -7.01
CA ALA A 42 -12.74 5.99 -6.99
C ALA A 42 -11.56 5.90 -6.01
N VAL A 43 -10.97 7.02 -5.58
CA VAL A 43 -9.76 7.05 -4.77
C VAL A 43 -9.95 6.34 -3.44
N HIS A 44 -10.99 6.70 -2.69
CA HIS A 44 -11.31 6.05 -1.41
C HIS A 44 -11.52 4.53 -1.59
N LEU A 45 -12.29 4.14 -2.61
CA LEU A 45 -12.61 2.72 -2.86
C LEU A 45 -11.36 1.91 -3.18
N ILE A 46 -10.43 2.49 -3.95
CA ILE A 46 -9.15 1.87 -4.28
C ILE A 46 -8.28 1.76 -3.03
N PHE A 47 -8.18 2.80 -2.20
CA PHE A 47 -7.45 2.71 -0.93
C PHE A 47 -8.01 1.60 -0.04
N GLU A 48 -9.32 1.54 0.21
CA GLU A 48 -9.88 0.45 1.03
C GLU A 48 -9.61 -0.95 0.43
N SER A 49 -9.71 -1.07 -0.89
CA SER A 49 -9.38 -2.31 -1.59
C SER A 49 -7.91 -2.70 -1.40
N LEU A 50 -6.99 -1.75 -1.51
CA LEU A 50 -5.56 -1.96 -1.30
C LEU A 50 -5.26 -2.37 0.14
N ARG A 51 -5.92 -1.74 1.12
CA ARG A 51 -5.78 -2.08 2.54
C ARG A 51 -6.12 -3.56 2.75
N LEU A 52 -7.30 -4.01 2.27
CA LEU A 52 -7.72 -5.40 2.36
C LEU A 52 -6.77 -6.37 1.65
N ALA A 53 -6.26 -5.99 0.48
CA ALA A 53 -5.33 -6.82 -0.27
C ALA A 53 -3.99 -6.99 0.45
N ILE A 54 -3.42 -5.91 1.00
CA ILE A 54 -2.11 -5.91 1.69
C ILE A 54 -2.19 -6.66 3.02
N THR A 55 -3.29 -6.54 3.76
CA THR A 55 -3.53 -7.28 5.01
C THR A 55 -3.81 -8.77 4.79
N SER A 56 -4.00 -9.21 3.54
CA SER A 56 -4.28 -10.62 3.26
C SER A 56 -3.09 -11.53 3.59
N HIS A 57 -3.40 -12.74 4.06
CA HIS A 57 -2.42 -13.81 4.25
C HIS A 57 -1.99 -14.47 2.92
N HIS A 58 -2.72 -14.26 1.83
CA HIS A 58 -2.44 -14.89 0.54
C HIS A 58 -1.36 -14.16 -0.25
N ALA A 59 -0.29 -14.88 -0.61
CA ALA A 59 0.87 -14.34 -1.30
C ALA A 59 0.57 -13.62 -2.61
N ALA A 60 -0.26 -14.23 -3.45
CA ALA A 60 -0.67 -13.62 -4.72
C ALA A 60 -1.41 -12.29 -4.51
N LEU A 61 -2.26 -12.22 -3.46
CA LEU A 61 -3.11 -11.06 -3.23
C LEU A 61 -2.34 -9.88 -2.63
N TYR A 62 -1.54 -10.09 -1.59
CA TYR A 62 -0.75 -8.99 -1.03
C TYR A 62 0.33 -8.50 -2.02
N ALA A 63 0.91 -9.39 -2.83
CA ALA A 63 1.91 -9.00 -3.82
C ALA A 63 1.29 -8.13 -4.92
N ALA A 64 0.09 -8.50 -5.40
CA ALA A 64 -0.69 -7.67 -6.31
C ALA A 64 -1.12 -6.35 -5.65
N GLY A 65 -1.47 -6.38 -4.36
CA GLY A 65 -1.75 -5.20 -3.54
C GLY A 65 -0.61 -4.20 -3.50
N PHE A 66 0.58 -4.61 -3.07
CA PHE A 66 1.77 -3.76 -3.03
C PHE A 66 2.11 -3.16 -4.40
N SER A 67 2.10 -3.98 -5.45
CA SER A 67 2.39 -3.49 -6.80
C SER A 67 1.36 -2.46 -7.28
N THR A 68 0.08 -2.71 -7.03
CA THR A 68 -1.00 -1.78 -7.40
C THR A 68 -0.90 -0.49 -6.60
N PHE A 69 -0.55 -0.58 -5.31
CA PHE A 69 -0.40 0.58 -4.44
C PHE A 69 0.72 1.52 -4.91
N GLY A 70 1.91 0.99 -5.21
CA GLY A 70 3.01 1.82 -5.72
C GLY A 70 2.65 2.53 -7.05
N HIS A 71 1.94 1.85 -7.96
CA HIS A 71 1.46 2.51 -9.18
C HIS A 71 0.38 3.55 -8.91
N PHE A 72 -0.49 3.29 -7.92
CA PHE A 72 -1.54 4.19 -7.54
C PHE A 72 -0.99 5.49 -6.94
N LEU A 73 -0.04 5.40 -6.01
CA LEU A 73 0.66 6.56 -5.45
C LEU A 73 1.32 7.39 -6.54
N LYS A 74 2.11 6.75 -7.41
CA LYS A 74 2.74 7.44 -8.56
C LYS A 74 1.74 8.19 -9.41
N ARG A 75 0.57 7.58 -9.69
CA ARG A 75 -0.49 8.24 -10.47
C ARG A 75 -1.07 9.43 -9.72
N LEU A 76 -1.34 9.32 -8.41
CA LEU A 76 -1.85 10.43 -7.60
C LEU A 76 -0.86 11.61 -7.55
N PHE A 77 0.44 11.34 -7.44
CA PHE A 77 1.45 12.41 -7.52
C PHE A 77 1.46 13.08 -8.90
N ILE A 78 1.34 12.33 -10.00
CA ILE A 78 1.22 12.90 -11.36
C ILE A 78 -0.04 13.77 -11.50
N GLN A 79 -1.11 13.45 -10.78
CA GLN A 79 -2.36 14.21 -10.75
C GLN A 79 -2.37 15.37 -9.73
N ASP A 80 -1.23 15.66 -9.11
CA ASP A 80 -1.08 16.69 -8.06
C ASP A 80 -1.99 16.47 -6.84
N GLN A 81 -2.26 15.20 -6.51
CA GLN A 81 -3.15 14.78 -5.41
C GLN A 81 -2.37 14.38 -4.16
N ALA A 82 -1.23 15.02 -3.89
CA ALA A 82 -0.38 14.72 -2.73
C ALA A 82 -1.12 14.90 -1.39
N HIS A 83 -2.04 15.87 -1.31
CA HIS A 83 -2.87 16.11 -0.13
C HIS A 83 -3.76 14.90 0.20
N ILE A 84 -4.26 14.17 -0.81
CA ILE A 84 -5.03 12.95 -0.59
C ILE A 84 -4.11 11.84 -0.08
N VAL A 85 -2.94 11.67 -0.67
CA VAL A 85 -1.96 10.67 -0.20
C VAL A 85 -1.62 10.90 1.28
N SER A 86 -1.39 12.16 1.67
CA SER A 86 -1.14 12.57 3.05
C SER A 86 -2.29 12.18 3.98
N ALA A 87 -3.53 12.50 3.61
CA ALA A 87 -4.72 12.19 4.41
C ALA A 87 -4.90 10.68 4.66
N TYR A 88 -4.55 9.83 3.68
CA TYR A 88 -4.67 8.38 3.82
C TYR A 88 -3.43 7.71 4.44
N ALA A 89 -2.26 8.36 4.42
CA ALA A 89 -1.00 7.77 4.90
C ALA A 89 -1.12 7.21 6.33
N ARG A 90 -1.73 7.98 7.24
CA ARG A 90 -1.98 7.57 8.64
C ARG A 90 -2.73 6.26 8.81
N HIS A 91 -3.57 5.88 7.83
CA HIS A 91 -4.33 4.63 7.86
C HIS A 91 -3.53 3.44 7.34
N PHE A 92 -2.53 3.70 6.48
CA PHE A 92 -1.66 2.67 5.91
C PHE A 92 -0.40 2.45 6.72
N CYS A 93 0.15 3.47 7.38
CA CYS A 93 1.41 3.33 8.12
C CYS A 93 1.38 2.19 9.17
N PRO A 94 0.30 1.99 9.98
CA PRO A 94 0.23 0.84 10.89
C PRO A 94 0.26 -0.52 10.17
N VAL A 95 -0.47 -0.64 9.06
CA VAL A 95 -0.53 -1.88 8.26
C VAL A 95 0.82 -2.18 7.61
N LEU A 96 1.48 -1.14 7.09
CA LEU A 96 2.80 -1.26 6.49
C LEU A 96 3.86 -1.57 7.53
N LEU A 97 3.73 -1.03 8.75
CA LEU A 97 4.63 -1.33 9.87
C LEU A 97 4.60 -2.83 10.23
N GLU A 98 3.42 -3.44 10.31
CA GLU A 98 3.30 -4.89 10.52
C GLU A 98 4.02 -5.67 9.41
N ARG A 99 3.92 -5.21 8.17
CA ARG A 99 4.58 -5.83 7.01
C ARG A 99 6.08 -5.57 6.93
N LEU A 100 6.54 -4.45 7.49
CA LEU A 100 7.96 -4.11 7.62
C LEU A 100 8.69 -5.08 8.55
N GLY A 101 7.96 -5.70 9.48
CA GLY A 101 8.47 -6.73 10.39
C GLY A 101 8.27 -8.17 9.92
N ASP A 102 7.78 -8.40 8.69
CA ASP A 102 7.39 -9.73 8.21
C ASP A 102 8.58 -10.69 8.12
N HIS A 103 8.32 -12.00 8.27
CA HIS A 103 9.37 -13.01 8.16
C HIS A 103 9.99 -13.06 6.77
N LYS A 104 9.20 -12.78 5.72
CA LYS A 104 9.61 -12.80 4.32
C LYS A 104 10.29 -11.48 3.94
N GLU A 105 11.55 -11.55 3.54
CA GLU A 105 12.33 -10.38 3.11
C GLU A 105 11.65 -9.59 1.99
N ARG A 106 11.12 -10.29 0.99
CA ARG A 106 10.37 -9.66 -0.11
C ARG A 106 9.20 -8.81 0.38
N VAL A 107 8.49 -9.24 1.42
CA VAL A 107 7.36 -8.48 1.97
C VAL A 107 7.85 -7.24 2.70
N ARG A 108 8.93 -7.37 3.48
CA ARG A 108 9.58 -6.23 4.14
C ARG A 108 10.05 -5.17 3.14
N ALA A 109 10.73 -5.60 2.08
CA ALA A 109 11.20 -4.72 1.01
C ALA A 109 10.05 -4.00 0.29
N GLN A 110 8.94 -4.70 0.02
CA GLN A 110 7.75 -4.08 -0.56
C GLN A 110 7.10 -3.05 0.39
N ALA A 111 7.02 -3.34 1.69
CA ALA A 111 6.50 -2.39 2.67
C ALA A 111 7.40 -1.15 2.79
N ALA A 112 8.71 -1.35 2.87
CA ALA A 112 9.70 -0.27 2.90
C ALA A 112 9.58 0.62 1.65
N GLN A 113 9.42 0.04 0.46
CA GLN A 113 9.23 0.80 -0.77
C GLN A 113 7.97 1.66 -0.73
N ILE A 114 6.85 1.16 -0.18
CA ILE A 114 5.64 1.99 -0.05
C ILE A 114 5.84 3.12 0.94
N PHE A 115 6.57 2.92 2.05
CA PHE A 115 6.94 4.02 2.94
C PHE A 115 7.76 5.09 2.21
N THR A 116 8.73 4.69 1.37
CA THR A 116 9.47 5.62 0.51
C THR A 116 8.54 6.37 -0.44
N ASP A 117 7.59 5.68 -1.06
CA ASP A 117 6.64 6.29 -2.00
C ASP A 117 5.66 7.26 -1.29
N LEU A 118 5.35 7.04 -0.01
CA LEU A 118 4.49 7.92 0.80
C LEU A 118 5.23 9.15 1.33
N TRP A 119 6.55 9.05 1.55
CA TRP A 119 7.36 10.08 2.19
C TRP A 119 7.19 11.49 1.61
N PRO A 120 7.16 11.73 0.27
CA PRO A 120 7.03 13.08 -0.27
C PRO A 120 5.72 13.78 0.09
N ALA A 121 4.66 13.03 0.41
CA ALA A 121 3.35 13.58 0.80
C ALA A 121 3.09 13.50 2.32
N ALA A 122 3.79 12.63 3.05
CA ALA A 122 3.48 12.30 4.43
C ALA A 122 4.75 12.03 5.26
N SER A 123 5.80 12.84 5.08
CA SER A 123 7.10 12.61 5.73
C SER A 123 6.98 12.49 7.25
N ALA A 124 6.24 13.38 7.90
CA ALA A 124 6.04 13.34 9.35
C ALA A 124 5.43 12.01 9.84
N ASP A 125 4.39 11.52 9.16
CA ASP A 125 3.78 10.22 9.50
C ASP A 125 4.76 9.07 9.25
N VAL A 126 5.45 9.07 8.09
CA VAL A 126 6.39 7.98 7.77
C VAL A 126 7.57 7.97 8.75
N GLU A 127 8.15 9.13 9.07
CA GLU A 127 9.22 9.28 10.06
C GLU A 127 8.80 8.74 11.41
N HIS A 128 7.60 9.13 11.90
CA HIS A 128 7.08 8.63 13.16
C HIS A 128 7.00 7.08 13.16
N TYR A 129 6.38 6.48 12.14
CA TYR A 129 6.21 5.03 12.14
C TYR A 129 7.51 4.25 11.89
N VAL A 130 8.42 4.75 11.05
CA VAL A 130 9.68 4.05 10.73
C VAL A 130 10.76 4.30 11.78
N LEU A 131 10.96 5.54 12.21
CA LEU A 131 12.06 5.93 13.10
C LEU A 131 11.66 5.87 14.57
N GLU A 132 10.44 6.26 14.92
CA GLU A 132 10.04 6.31 16.32
C GLU A 132 9.37 5.02 16.78
N VAL A 133 8.63 4.32 15.90
CA VAL A 133 7.92 3.08 16.26
C VAL A 133 8.70 1.82 15.85
N ALA A 134 9.06 1.68 14.57
CA ALA A 134 9.70 0.45 14.08
C ALA A 134 11.13 0.27 14.63
N LEU A 135 11.94 1.32 14.54
CA LEU A 135 13.35 1.29 14.94
C LEU A 135 13.54 1.13 16.46
N THR A 136 12.65 1.72 17.27
CA THR A 136 12.69 1.59 18.74
C THR A 136 11.98 0.34 19.26
N GLY A 137 11.16 -0.32 18.42
CA GLY A 137 10.28 -1.43 18.79
C GLY A 137 10.99 -2.71 19.24
N LYS A 138 10.26 -3.83 19.31
CA LYS A 138 10.83 -5.13 19.72
C LYS A 138 11.12 -6.08 18.57
N ASN A 139 10.65 -5.78 17.35
CA ASN A 139 10.83 -6.64 16.19
C ASN A 139 12.19 -6.37 15.52
N PRO A 140 13.18 -7.28 15.61
CA PRO A 140 14.52 -7.05 15.07
C PRO A 140 14.53 -6.86 13.54
N LYS A 141 13.61 -7.52 12.82
CA LYS A 141 13.50 -7.39 11.35
C LYS A 141 12.95 -6.04 10.94
N ALA A 142 11.98 -5.53 11.70
CA ALA A 142 11.46 -4.18 11.47
C ALA A 142 12.55 -3.13 11.71
N LYS A 143 13.37 -3.29 12.76
CA LYS A 143 14.52 -2.41 13.03
C LYS A 143 15.53 -2.40 11.90
N GLU A 144 15.99 -3.59 11.51
CA GLU A 144 16.95 -3.76 10.41
C GLU A 144 16.42 -3.12 9.12
N THR A 145 15.17 -3.41 8.76
CA THR A 145 14.56 -2.84 7.55
C THR A 145 14.40 -1.32 7.66
N SER A 146 14.11 -0.78 8.85
CA SER A 146 14.02 0.67 9.08
C SER A 146 15.38 1.36 8.95
N LEU A 147 16.45 0.72 9.42
CA LEU A 147 17.83 1.22 9.24
C LEU A 147 18.23 1.22 7.76
N ILE A 148 17.94 0.13 7.04
CA ILE A 148 18.19 0.04 5.59
C ILE A 148 17.39 1.12 4.85
N TRP A 149 16.12 1.29 5.23
CA TRP A 149 15.25 2.32 4.66
C TRP A 149 15.83 3.72 4.89
N LEU A 150 16.26 4.03 6.11
CA LEU A 150 16.87 5.32 6.46
C LEU A 150 18.12 5.60 5.61
N SER A 151 18.98 4.60 5.41
CA SER A 151 20.19 4.72 4.59
C SER A 151 19.93 4.92 3.09
N ASN A 152 18.72 4.63 2.61
CA ASN A 152 18.37 4.71 1.19
C ASN A 152 17.53 5.94 0.85
N VAL A 153 16.84 6.53 1.84
CA VAL A 153 15.91 7.65 1.65
C VAL A 153 16.47 8.97 2.20
N CYS A 154 17.32 8.92 3.23
CA CYS A 154 18.11 10.06 3.71
C CYS A 154 19.52 10.01 3.13
#